data_AF-A0A3B0W0C8-F1
#
_entry.id   AF-A0A3B0W0C8-F1
#
_cell.length_a   1.000
_cell.length_b   1.000
_cell.length_c   1.000
_cell.angle_alpha   90.00
_cell.angle_beta   90.00
_cell.angle_gamma   90.00
#
_symmetry.space_group_name_H-M   'P 1'
#
loop_
_entity.id
_entity.type
_entity.pdbx_description
1 polymer ?
#
loop_
_entity_poly.entity_id
_entity_poly.type
_entity_poly.pdbx_seq_one_letter_code
_entity_poly.pdbx_strand_id
1 'polypeptide(L)'
;MNLYEKKVGRYAHGGFTLIEVMVVIAIIGILSAVAIPNFIAYRDKAYCSGAETDANSIINTLSDYYAIPVHHGGFSGAISADGTLTPAQGISFRPLSHGNTATITTVGKGFRISVTETNGRCPKVYRRAQANAGWSTTATVFSKSL
;
A
#
# COMPACT_ATOMS: atom_id res chain seq x y z
N MET A 1 72.56 -20.62 -17.92
CA MET A 1 71.50 -19.60 -17.90
C MET A 1 70.22 -20.29 -17.45
N ASN A 2 70.00 -20.46 -16.13
CA ASN A 2 68.82 -21.17 -15.62
C ASN A 2 67.71 -20.16 -15.33
N LEU A 3 66.59 -20.28 -16.04
CA LEU A 3 65.40 -19.45 -15.83
C LEU A 3 64.63 -20.01 -14.63
N TYR A 4 64.32 -19.13 -13.69
CA TYR A 4 63.52 -19.41 -12.51
C TYR A 4 62.05 -19.55 -12.90
N GLU A 5 61.46 -20.72 -12.66
CA GLU A 5 60.02 -20.94 -12.85
C GLU A 5 59.28 -20.45 -11.60
N LYS A 6 58.63 -19.28 -11.71
CA LYS A 6 57.81 -18.71 -10.64
C LYS A 6 56.48 -19.47 -10.56
N LYS A 7 56.35 -20.39 -9.59
CA LYS A 7 55.07 -21.06 -9.31
C LYS A 7 54.03 -20.05 -8.83
N VAL A 8 52.99 -19.85 -9.63
CA VAL A 8 51.81 -19.03 -9.28
C VAL A 8 51.00 -19.82 -8.26
N GLY A 9 50.99 -19.38 -7.00
CA GLY A 9 50.22 -20.00 -5.92
C GLY A 9 48.72 -19.86 -6.19
N ARG A 10 48.04 -20.97 -6.47
CA ARG A 10 46.58 -21.03 -6.61
C ARG A 10 45.98 -20.91 -5.20
N TYR A 11 45.35 -19.78 -4.88
CA TYR A 11 44.53 -19.67 -3.67
C TYR A 11 43.40 -20.69 -3.78
N ALA A 12 43.47 -21.76 -2.99
CA ALA A 12 42.38 -22.69 -2.82
C ALA A 12 41.18 -21.89 -2.29
N HIS A 13 40.18 -21.69 -3.14
CA HIS A 13 38.95 -21.04 -2.73
C HIS A 13 38.27 -21.99 -1.73
N GLY A 14 38.32 -21.63 -0.45
CA GLY A 14 37.68 -22.38 0.63
C GLY A 14 36.19 -22.47 0.35
N GLY A 15 35.69 -23.70 0.14
CA GLY A 15 34.26 -23.96 0.06
C GLY A 15 33.59 -23.81 1.42
N PHE A 16 32.32 -23.42 1.42
CA PHE A 16 31.47 -23.41 2.62
C PHE A 16 31.38 -24.81 3.22
N THR A 17 31.47 -24.91 4.54
CA THR A 17 31.32 -26.20 5.23
C THR A 17 29.84 -26.58 5.33
N LEU A 18 29.52 -27.89 5.25
CA LEU A 18 28.15 -28.37 5.46
C LEU A 18 27.61 -27.98 6.84
N ILE A 19 28.49 -27.95 7.84
CA ILE A 19 28.14 -27.55 9.21
C ILE A 19 27.83 -26.05 9.31
N GLU A 20 28.53 -25.18 8.57
CA GLU A 20 28.16 -23.75 8.46
C GLU A 20 26.75 -23.60 7.93
N VAL A 21 26.42 -24.30 6.84
CA VAL A 21 25.09 -24.17 6.23
C VAL A 21 24.01 -24.74 7.17
N MET A 22 24.28 -25.82 7.90
CA MET A 22 23.36 -26.39 8.87
C MET A 22 23.04 -25.45 10.04
N VAL A 23 24.06 -24.83 10.66
CA VAL A 23 23.84 -23.88 11.76
C VAL A 23 23.09 -22.64 11.25
N VAL A 24 23.42 -22.16 10.05
CA VAL A 24 22.78 -20.98 9.47
C VAL A 24 21.29 -21.22 9.23
N ILE A 25 20.90 -22.34 8.61
CA ILE A 25 19.48 -22.63 8.41
C ILE A 25 18.72 -22.84 9.73
N ALA A 26 19.39 -23.38 10.76
CA ALA A 26 18.78 -23.55 12.08
C ALA A 26 18.46 -22.18 12.71
N ILE A 27 19.39 -21.22 12.66
CA ILE A 27 19.18 -19.87 13.19
C ILE A 27 18.12 -19.12 12.38
N ILE A 28 18.18 -19.16 11.03
CA ILE A 28 17.16 -18.52 10.17
C ILE A 28 15.78 -19.15 10.41
N GLY A 29 15.71 -20.46 10.67
CA GLY A 29 14.48 -21.15 11.04
C GLY A 29 13.84 -20.56 12.28
N ILE A 30 14.61 -20.37 13.36
CA ILE A 30 14.12 -19.78 14.62
C ILE A 30 13.65 -18.33 14.42
N LEU A 31 14.45 -17.50 13.73
CA LEU A 31 14.10 -16.11 13.49
C LEU A 31 12.85 -15.97 12.61
N SER A 32 12.76 -16.78 11.56
CA SER A 32 11.64 -16.73 10.60
C SER A 32 10.31 -17.14 11.21
N ALA A 33 10.31 -18.08 12.17
CA ALA A 33 9.11 -18.53 12.86
C ALA A 33 8.36 -17.38 13.56
N VAL A 34 9.07 -16.40 14.11
CA VAL A 34 8.46 -15.22 14.75
C VAL A 34 8.31 -14.06 13.77
N ALA A 35 9.26 -13.88 12.86
CA ALA A 35 9.27 -12.73 11.95
C ALA A 35 8.18 -12.79 10.88
N ILE A 36 7.93 -13.95 10.27
CA ILE A 36 6.97 -14.13 9.17
C ILE A 36 5.54 -13.72 9.56
N PRO A 37 4.92 -14.23 10.65
CA PRO A 37 3.54 -13.88 10.99
C PRO A 37 3.39 -12.39 11.30
N ASN A 38 4.38 -11.79 11.98
CA ASN A 38 4.38 -10.36 12.27
C ASN A 38 4.51 -9.51 11.00
N PHE A 39 5.35 -9.93 10.05
CA PHE A 39 5.52 -9.24 8.78
C PHE A 39 4.23 -9.26 7.95
N ILE A 40 3.51 -10.39 7.91
CA ILE A 40 2.20 -10.49 7.23
C ILE A 40 1.20 -9.51 7.86
N ALA A 41 1.07 -9.53 9.19
CA ALA A 41 0.16 -8.62 9.89
C ALA A 41 0.51 -7.14 9.67
N TYR A 42 1.80 -6.80 9.57
CA TYR A 42 2.24 -5.44 9.24
C TYR A 42 1.88 -5.05 7.81
N ARG A 43 2.10 -5.96 6.83
CA ARG A 43 1.71 -5.73 5.44
C ARG A 43 0.20 -5.53 5.30
N ASP A 44 -0.61 -6.34 5.98
CA ASP A 44 -2.07 -6.23 5.95
C ASP A 44 -2.55 -4.87 6.48
N LYS A 45 -1.91 -4.35 7.54
CA LYS A 45 -2.16 -2.98 8.02
C LYS A 45 -1.74 -1.92 7.00
N ALA A 46 -0.63 -2.14 6.28
CA ALA A 46 -0.18 -1.21 5.24
C ALA A 46 -1.18 -1.11 4.07
N TYR A 47 -1.86 -2.20 3.68
CA TYR A 47 -2.94 -2.15 2.70
C TYR A 47 -4.11 -1.26 3.16
N CYS A 48 -4.55 -1.40 4.42
CA CYS A 48 -5.60 -0.53 4.97
C CYS A 48 -5.16 0.94 5.03
N SER A 49 -3.94 1.20 5.51
CA SER A 49 -3.38 2.55 5.63
C SER A 49 -3.21 3.21 4.27
N GLY A 50 -2.92 2.42 3.23
CA GLY A 50 -2.90 2.87 1.84
C GLY A 50 -4.28 3.38 1.40
N ALA A 51 -5.34 2.61 1.64
CA ALA A 51 -6.71 3.02 1.29
C ALA A 51 -7.15 4.31 2.02
N GLU A 52 -6.76 4.48 3.29
CA GLU A 52 -7.01 5.73 4.04
C GLU A 52 -6.25 6.92 3.43
N THR A 53 -4.98 6.73 3.10
CA THR A 53 -4.13 7.76 2.47
C THR A 53 -4.68 8.15 1.10
N ASP A 54 -5.14 7.18 0.31
CA ASP A 54 -5.78 7.40 -0.98
C ASP A 54 -7.05 8.24 -0.82
N ALA A 55 -7.89 7.94 0.18
CA ALA A 55 -9.08 8.72 0.47
C ALA A 55 -8.75 10.17 0.85
N ASN A 56 -7.77 10.39 1.73
CA ASN A 56 -7.31 11.73 2.09
C ASN A 56 -6.73 12.49 0.89
N SER A 57 -6.03 11.79 0.00
CA SER A 57 -5.49 12.40 -1.23
C SER A 57 -6.63 12.88 -2.14
N ILE A 58 -7.68 12.06 -2.31
CA ILE A 58 -8.87 12.43 -3.08
C ILE A 58 -9.57 13.64 -2.47
N ILE A 59 -9.71 13.66 -1.14
CA ILE A 59 -10.29 14.78 -0.40
C ILE A 59 -9.52 16.08 -0.68
N ASN A 60 -8.20 16.05 -0.60
CA ASN A 60 -7.36 17.23 -0.84
C ASN A 60 -7.50 17.72 -2.30
N THR A 61 -7.50 16.80 -3.28
CA THR A 61 -7.72 17.18 -4.68
C THR A 61 -9.10 17.79 -4.91
N LEU A 62 -10.14 17.28 -4.25
CA LEU A 62 -11.47 17.87 -4.31
C LEU A 62 -11.52 19.24 -3.63
N SER A 63 -10.88 19.43 -2.47
CA SER A 63 -10.83 20.73 -1.83
C SER A 63 -10.11 21.77 -2.67
N ASP A 64 -9.02 21.39 -3.33
CA ASP A 64 -8.28 22.27 -4.24
C ASP A 64 -9.13 22.64 -5.47
N TYR A 65 -9.90 21.69 -6.01
CA TYR A 65 -10.82 21.96 -7.10
C TYR A 65 -11.93 22.95 -6.69
N TYR A 66 -12.58 22.73 -5.55
CA TYR A 66 -13.66 23.61 -5.08
C TYR A 66 -13.19 24.94 -4.49
N ALA A 67 -11.89 25.11 -4.26
CA ALA A 67 -11.32 26.42 -3.87
C ALA A 67 -11.47 27.47 -4.99
N ILE A 68 -11.67 27.04 -6.24
CA ILE A 68 -11.87 27.94 -7.38
C ILE A 68 -13.36 28.31 -7.47
N PRO A 69 -13.72 29.60 -7.43
CA PRO A 69 -15.12 30.04 -7.33
C PRO A 69 -16.04 29.62 -8.48
N VAL A 70 -15.51 29.20 -9.65
CA VAL A 70 -16.29 28.72 -10.80
C VAL A 70 -16.76 27.26 -10.65
N HIS A 71 -16.19 26.52 -9.70
CA HIS A 71 -16.54 25.12 -9.46
C HIS A 71 -17.58 25.05 -8.34
N HIS A 72 -18.85 24.84 -8.70
CA HIS A 72 -19.98 24.79 -7.75
C HIS A 72 -21.01 23.69 -8.07
N GLY A 73 -20.71 22.82 -9.02
CA GLY A 73 -21.56 21.68 -9.37
C GLY A 73 -21.36 20.48 -8.44
N GLY A 74 -22.38 19.62 -8.34
CA GLY A 74 -22.23 18.31 -7.71
C GLY A 74 -21.22 17.46 -8.46
N PHE A 75 -20.42 16.71 -7.72
CA PHE A 75 -19.36 15.86 -8.24
C PHE A 75 -19.60 14.42 -7.83
N SER A 76 -19.63 13.55 -8.83
CA SER A 76 -19.77 12.11 -8.61
C SER A 76 -19.07 11.35 -9.72
N GLY A 77 -18.44 10.24 -9.36
CA GLY A 77 -17.79 9.37 -10.32
C GLY A 77 -17.01 8.26 -9.63
N ALA A 78 -16.64 7.26 -10.41
CA ALA A 78 -15.74 6.20 -10.01
C ALA A 78 -14.31 6.58 -10.39
N ILE A 79 -13.37 6.39 -9.46
CA ILE A 79 -11.93 6.55 -9.68
C ILE A 79 -11.33 5.15 -9.78
N SER A 80 -10.72 4.87 -10.93
CA SER A 80 -9.99 3.63 -11.18
C SER A 80 -8.63 3.65 -10.48
N ALA A 81 -7.95 2.50 -10.43
CA ALA A 81 -6.67 2.36 -9.74
C ALA A 81 -5.56 3.28 -10.29
N ASP A 82 -5.63 3.64 -11.57
CA ASP A 82 -4.74 4.57 -12.23
C ASP A 82 -5.04 6.06 -11.91
N GLY A 83 -6.07 6.34 -11.11
CA GLY A 83 -6.47 7.70 -10.75
C GLY A 83 -7.40 8.36 -11.78
N THR A 84 -7.79 7.63 -12.82
CA THR A 84 -8.74 8.10 -13.84
C THR A 84 -10.15 8.14 -13.26
N LEU A 85 -10.79 9.30 -13.37
CA LEU A 85 -12.18 9.49 -12.99
C LEU A 85 -13.11 9.18 -14.17
N THR A 86 -14.21 8.47 -13.87
CA THR A 86 -15.27 8.13 -14.81
C THR A 86 -16.65 8.49 -14.24
N PRO A 87 -17.47 9.30 -14.94
CA PRO A 87 -17.15 10.04 -16.17
C PRO A 87 -16.06 11.11 -15.91
N ALA A 88 -15.29 11.47 -16.94
CA ALA A 88 -14.28 12.52 -16.80
C ALA A 88 -14.95 13.88 -16.51
N GLN A 89 -14.42 14.61 -15.53
CA GLN A 89 -14.97 15.89 -15.06
C GLN A 89 -13.91 17.01 -15.05
N GLY A 90 -12.83 16.85 -15.84
CA GLY A 90 -11.75 17.84 -15.93
C GLY A 90 -10.78 17.86 -14.75
N ILE A 91 -10.84 16.86 -13.87
CA ILE A 91 -9.85 16.62 -12.82
C ILE A 91 -9.28 15.22 -12.90
N SER A 92 -8.04 15.07 -12.46
CA SER A 92 -7.35 13.79 -12.38
C SER A 92 -6.84 13.57 -10.96
N PHE A 93 -6.89 12.33 -10.50
CA PHE A 93 -6.34 11.94 -9.23
C PHE A 93 -5.01 11.24 -9.43
N ARG A 94 -4.16 11.25 -8.41
CA ARG A 94 -2.98 10.39 -8.40
C ARG A 94 -3.42 8.93 -8.46
N PRO A 95 -2.65 8.02 -9.08
CA PRO A 95 -2.89 6.59 -8.97
C PRO A 95 -3.04 6.15 -7.52
N LEU A 96 -4.06 5.32 -7.28
CA LEU A 96 -4.37 4.79 -5.96
C LEU A 96 -3.41 3.65 -5.63
N SER A 97 -3.10 3.50 -4.34
CA SER A 97 -2.20 2.46 -3.87
C SER A 97 -2.79 1.06 -4.08
N HIS A 98 -1.93 0.06 -4.30
CA HIS A 98 -2.29 -1.37 -4.26
C HIS A 98 -3.46 -1.82 -5.16
N GLY A 99 -3.77 -1.06 -6.23
CA GLY A 99 -4.91 -1.37 -7.09
C GLY A 99 -6.26 -1.01 -6.49
N ASN A 100 -6.29 -0.16 -5.46
CA ASN A 100 -7.52 0.32 -4.85
C ASN A 100 -8.33 1.12 -5.87
N THR A 101 -9.65 1.14 -5.70
CA THR A 101 -10.56 1.99 -6.49
C THR A 101 -11.33 2.89 -5.55
N ALA A 102 -11.92 3.97 -6.06
CA ALA A 102 -12.76 4.83 -5.24
C ALA A 102 -14.04 5.24 -5.93
N THR A 103 -15.00 5.72 -5.16
CA THR A 103 -16.23 6.30 -5.65
C THR A 103 -16.50 7.57 -4.86
N ILE A 104 -16.83 8.63 -5.57
CA ILE A 104 -17.26 9.90 -4.99
C ILE A 104 -18.75 10.03 -5.25
N THR A 105 -19.51 10.33 -4.20
CA THR A 105 -20.96 10.54 -4.28
C THR A 105 -21.31 11.83 -3.57
N THR A 106 -22.10 12.69 -4.21
CA THR A 106 -22.62 13.91 -3.57
C THR A 106 -23.67 13.54 -2.52
N VAL A 107 -23.58 14.12 -1.32
CA VAL A 107 -24.54 13.92 -0.22
C VAL A 107 -24.97 15.30 0.29
N GLY A 108 -26.15 15.75 -0.12
CA GLY A 108 -26.61 17.11 0.20
C GLY A 108 -25.67 18.16 -0.40
N LYS A 109 -25.05 18.99 0.46
CA LYS A 109 -24.03 19.97 0.06
C LYS A 109 -22.59 19.46 0.19
N GLY A 110 -22.41 18.22 0.64
CA GLY A 110 -21.11 17.60 0.90
C GLY A 110 -20.80 16.43 -0.03
N PHE A 111 -19.69 15.77 0.23
CA PHE A 111 -19.22 14.61 -0.55
C PHE A 111 -18.99 13.42 0.35
N ARG A 112 -19.34 12.23 -0.15
CA ARG A 112 -18.91 10.96 0.41
C ARG A 112 -17.86 10.35 -0.50
N ILE A 113 -16.64 10.25 -0.01
CA ILE A 113 -15.55 9.56 -0.67
C ILE A 113 -15.54 8.14 -0.12
N SER A 114 -15.55 7.13 -0.99
CA SER A 114 -15.50 5.71 -0.61
C SER A 114 -14.37 5.02 -1.37
N VAL A 115 -13.30 4.63 -0.68
CA VAL A 115 -12.17 3.89 -1.25
C VAL A 115 -12.34 2.40 -0.97
N THR A 116 -12.24 1.57 -2.00
CA THR A 116 -12.32 0.11 -1.94
C THR A 116 -10.92 -0.48 -1.99
N GLU A 117 -10.53 -1.17 -0.93
CA GLU A 117 -9.32 -2.00 -0.87
C GLU A 117 -9.61 -3.32 -1.61
N THR A 118 -8.93 -3.54 -2.74
CA THR A 118 -9.27 -4.61 -3.68
C THR A 118 -8.65 -5.97 -3.34
N ASN A 119 -7.64 -6.02 -2.47
CA ASN A 119 -6.95 -7.26 -2.11
C ASN A 119 -7.64 -8.00 -0.95
N GLY A 120 -8.62 -7.40 -0.29
CA GLY A 120 -9.34 -7.98 0.84
C GLY A 120 -8.45 -8.30 2.05
N ARG A 121 -7.28 -7.65 2.15
CA ARG A 121 -6.27 -7.94 3.18
C ARG A 121 -6.48 -7.15 4.46
N CYS A 122 -7.38 -6.18 4.44
CA CYS A 122 -7.55 -5.31 5.58
C CYS A 122 -8.18 -6.02 6.80
N PRO A 123 -7.50 -6.09 7.96
CA PRO A 123 -8.03 -6.78 9.14
C PRO A 123 -9.24 -6.06 9.74
N LYS A 124 -10.23 -6.84 10.20
CA LYS A 124 -11.45 -6.31 10.86
C LYS A 124 -11.13 -5.43 12.09
N VAL A 125 -10.05 -5.71 12.82
CA VAL A 125 -9.65 -4.93 14.01
C VAL A 125 -9.19 -3.53 13.61
N TYR A 126 -8.34 -3.42 12.58
CA TYR A 126 -7.92 -2.12 12.05
C TYR A 126 -9.12 -1.32 11.55
N ARG A 127 -10.01 -1.99 10.81
CA ARG A 127 -11.25 -1.40 10.29
C ARG A 127 -12.15 -0.82 11.40
N ARG A 128 -12.34 -1.55 12.50
CA ARG A 128 -13.11 -1.08 13.66
C ARG A 128 -12.46 0.12 14.35
N ALA A 129 -11.13 0.16 14.45
CA ALA A 129 -10.42 1.31 15.00
C ALA A 129 -10.67 2.57 14.16
N GLN A 130 -10.73 2.43 12.83
CA GLN A 130 -11.04 3.53 11.91
C GLN A 130 -12.48 4.03 12.02
N ALA A 131 -13.43 3.15 12.36
CA ALA A 131 -14.81 3.57 12.67
C ALA A 131 -14.89 4.60 13.80
N ASN A 132 -14.03 4.47 14.82
CA ASN A 132 -13.96 5.42 15.93
C ASN A 132 -13.25 6.73 15.56
N ALA A 133 -12.48 6.73 14.47
CA ALA A 133 -11.81 7.92 13.93
C ALA A 133 -12.68 8.70 12.91
N GLY A 134 -13.97 8.37 12.81
CA GLY A 134 -14.92 9.03 11.92
C GLY A 134 -14.99 8.46 10.49
N TRP A 135 -14.33 7.32 10.23
CA TRP A 135 -14.42 6.62 8.94
C TRP A 135 -15.53 5.56 8.97
N SER A 136 -16.53 5.65 8.10
CA SER A 136 -17.49 4.55 7.94
C SER A 136 -16.85 3.43 7.13
N THR A 137 -16.63 2.26 7.76
CA THR A 137 -15.90 1.16 7.13
C THR A 137 -16.73 -0.12 6.92
N THR A 138 -16.92 -0.55 5.68
CA THR A 138 -17.51 -1.86 5.30
C THR A 138 -16.39 -2.82 4.86
N ALA A 139 -16.65 -4.11 4.66
CA ALA A 139 -15.65 -5.19 4.50
C ALA A 139 -14.40 -4.84 3.67
N THR A 140 -14.56 -4.06 2.60
CA THR A 140 -13.47 -3.54 1.75
C THR A 140 -13.51 -2.03 1.55
N VAL A 141 -14.50 -1.32 2.10
CA VAL A 141 -14.78 0.09 1.75
C VAL A 141 -14.53 1.01 2.93
N PHE A 142 -13.67 2.00 2.73
CA PHE A 142 -13.40 3.10 3.65
C PHE A 142 -14.12 4.35 3.14
N SER A 143 -15.07 4.86 3.91
CA SER A 143 -15.81 6.05 3.50
C SER A 143 -15.74 7.18 4.52
N LYS A 144 -15.58 8.40 4.02
CA LYS A 144 -15.65 9.63 4.83
C LYS A 144 -16.56 10.62 4.15
N SER A 145 -17.42 11.23 4.96
CA SER A 145 -18.27 12.34 4.55
C SER A 145 -17.58 13.64 4.93
N LEU A 146 -17.57 14.58 4.00
CA LEU A 146 -17.14 15.97 4.18
C LEU A 146 -18.35 16.89 3.99
#